data_AF-A0A964HAQ7-F1
#
_entry.id   AF-A0A964HAQ7-F1
#
_cell.length_a   1.000
_cell.length_b   1.000
_cell.length_c   1.000
_cell.angle_alpha   90.00
_cell.angle_beta   90.00
_cell.angle_gamma   90.00
#
_symmetry.space_group_name_H-M   'P 1'
#
loop_
_entity.id
_entity.type
_entity.pdbx_description
1 polymer ?
#
loop_
_entity_poly.entity_id
_entity_poly.type
_entity_poly.pdbx_seq_one_letter_code
_entity_poly.pdbx_strand_id
1 'polypeptide(L)'
;MIRWAAPQYLYLLLAVPALAALLALGAGLKRRQYRNLADPDLVPRLTGSYSGNLALLKSVLLVAAFAFLAVAMARPRWGEKLQVYKGRGIDIVIALDASRSMLATDLRPNRLERAKGGVVQLLDELSANQVGIT
;
A
#
# COMPACT_ATOMS: atom_id res chain seq x y z
N MET A 1 -0.05 14.38 -0.58
CA MET A 1 -1.28 14.21 -1.36
C MET A 1 -1.67 12.74 -1.32
N ILE A 2 -2.94 12.40 -1.06
CA ILE A 2 -3.41 11.01 -1.05
C ILE A 2 -3.45 10.52 -2.49
N ARG A 3 -2.79 9.40 -2.78
CA ARG A 3 -2.92 8.70 -4.07
C ARG A 3 -3.74 7.43 -3.86
N TRP A 4 -4.72 7.21 -4.72
CA TRP A 4 -5.56 6.01 -4.69
C TRP A 4 -5.04 5.05 -5.74
N ALA A 5 -4.67 3.83 -5.35
CA ALA A 5 -4.17 2.85 -6.31
C ALA A 5 -5.29 2.21 -7.13
N ALA A 6 -6.51 2.18 -6.60
CA ALA A 6 -7.67 1.61 -7.27
C ALA A 6 -8.93 2.48 -7.04
N PRO A 7 -8.98 3.70 -7.62
CA PRO A 7 -10.06 4.66 -7.36
C PRO A 7 -11.45 4.15 -7.78
N GLN A 8 -11.53 3.18 -8.70
CA GLN A 8 -12.80 2.59 -9.13
C GLN A 8 -13.61 1.96 -8.00
N TYR A 9 -12.98 1.49 -6.92
CA TYR A 9 -13.71 0.93 -5.79
C TYR A 9 -14.41 1.99 -4.93
N LEU A 10 -14.10 3.28 -5.11
CA LEU A 10 -14.85 4.36 -4.47
C LEU A 10 -16.29 4.43 -4.97
N TYR A 11 -16.62 3.90 -6.16
CA TYR A 11 -18.02 3.82 -6.60
C TYR A 11 -18.86 2.89 -5.71
N LEU A 12 -18.25 1.95 -4.99
CA LEU A 12 -18.97 1.13 -4.00
C LEU A 12 -19.51 1.95 -2.83
N LEU A 13 -18.97 3.16 -2.58
CA LEU A 13 -19.53 4.06 -1.58
C LEU A 13 -20.97 4.48 -1.92
N LEU A 14 -21.36 4.50 -3.20
CA LEU A 14 -22.75 4.77 -3.61
C LEU A 14 -23.72 3.65 -3.19
N ALA A 15 -23.21 2.43 -2.94
CA ALA A 15 -24.02 1.33 -2.43
C ALA A 15 -24.32 1.47 -0.92
N VAL A 16 -23.53 2.26 -0.18
CA VAL A 16 -23.69 2.49 1.26
C VAL A 16 -25.04 3.16 1.60
N PRO A 17 -25.48 4.25 0.95
CA PRO A 17 -26.79 4.83 1.20
C PRO A 17 -27.94 3.90 0.78
N ALA A 18 -27.77 3.11 -0.28
CA ALA A 18 -28.75 2.11 -0.69
C ALA A 18 -28.92 1.02 0.39
N LEU A 19 -27.81 0.51 0.94
CA LEU A 19 -27.83 -0.45 2.05
C LEU A 19 -28.47 0.15 3.31
N ALA A 20 -28.13 1.39 3.66
CA ALA A 20 -28.72 2.09 4.81
C ALA A 20 -30.24 2.27 4.64
N ALA A 21 -30.69 2.67 3.45
CA ALA A 21 -32.12 2.79 3.13
C ALA A 21 -32.84 1.44 3.23
N LEU A 22 -32.26 0.36 2.71
CA LEU A 22 -32.85 -0.98 2.78
C LEU A 22 -33.00 -1.46 4.24
N LEU A 23 -31.98 -1.25 5.08
CA LEU A 23 -32.06 -1.55 6.51
C LEU A 23 -33.12 -0.70 7.23
N ALA A 24 -33.21 0.59 6.91
CA ALA A 24 -34.20 1.50 7.49
C ALA A 24 -35.64 1.11 7.09
N LEU A 25 -35.86 0.79 5.82
CA LEU A 25 -37.15 0.30 5.31
C LEU A 25 -37.54 -1.03 5.97
N GLY A 26 -36.62 -1.99 6.05
CA GLY A 26 -36.85 -3.27 6.71
C GLY A 26 -37.19 -3.11 8.20
N ALA A 27 -36.52 -2.21 8.90
CA ALA A 27 -36.83 -1.88 10.29
C ALA A 27 -38.21 -1.20 10.43
N GLY A 28 -38.57 -0.31 9.50
CA GLY A 28 -39.87 0.36 9.47
C GLY A 28 -41.04 -0.60 9.20
N LEU A 29 -40.88 -1.51 8.24
CA LEU A 29 -41.87 -2.54 7.91
C LEU A 29 -42.09 -3.51 9.07
N LYS A 30 -41.00 -4.00 9.70
CA LYS A 30 -41.09 -4.83 10.91
C LYS A 30 -41.85 -4.12 12.03
N ARG A 31 -41.52 -2.85 12.32
CA ARG A 31 -42.24 -2.05 13.34
C ARG A 31 -43.73 -1.92 13.04
N ARG A 32 -44.13 -1.75 11.76
CA ARG A 32 -45.53 -1.68 11.35
C ARG A 32 -46.26 -3.02 11.52
N GLN A 33 -45.62 -4.12 11.15
CA GLN A 33 -46.19 -5.46 11.31
C GLN A 33 -46.38 -5.82 12.78
N TYR A 34 -45.39 -5.57 13.64
CA TYR A 34 -45.52 -5.80 15.08
C TYR A 34 -46.65 -4.97 15.72
N ARG A 35 -46.88 -3.74 15.24
CA ARG A 35 -48.01 -2.91 15.70
C ARG A 35 -49.38 -3.41 15.25
N ASN A 36 -49.47 -4.13 14.14
CA ASN A 36 -50.74 -4.59 13.58
C ASN A 36 -51.12 -6.01 14.03
N LEU A 37 -50.14 -6.82 14.46
CA LEU A 37 -50.34 -8.22 14.87
C LEU A 37 -50.40 -8.44 16.38
N ALA A 38 -49.97 -7.49 17.20
CA ALA A 38 -49.85 -7.68 18.64
C ALA A 38 -50.54 -6.54 19.41
N ASP A 39 -51.35 -6.94 20.39
CA ASP A 39 -51.94 -6.03 21.39
C ASP A 39 -50.83 -5.16 21.99
N PRO A 40 -50.99 -3.82 22.04
CA PRO A 40 -49.93 -2.90 22.49
C PRO A 40 -49.40 -3.21 23.90
N ASP A 41 -50.18 -3.90 24.72
CA ASP A 41 -49.80 -4.35 26.07
C ASP A 41 -49.01 -5.69 26.10
N LEU A 42 -49.10 -6.51 25.03
CA LEU A 42 -48.40 -7.79 24.91
C LEU A 42 -47.03 -7.66 24.21
N VAL A 43 -46.86 -6.66 23.33
CA VAL A 43 -45.59 -6.42 22.63
C VAL A 43 -44.41 -6.25 23.59
N PRO A 44 -44.47 -5.39 24.64
CA PRO A 44 -43.34 -5.18 25.54
C PRO A 44 -43.00 -6.44 26.35
N ARG A 45 -44.01 -7.28 26.65
CA ARG A 45 -43.84 -8.52 27.41
C ARG A 45 -43.18 -9.64 26.59
N LEU A 46 -43.47 -9.71 25.29
CA LEU A 46 -42.87 -10.67 24.37
C LEU A 46 -41.50 -10.22 23.85
N THR A 47 -41.26 -8.91 23.76
CA THR A 47 -40.01 -8.33 23.25
C THR A 47 -39.12 -7.76 24.36
N GLY A 48 -39.24 -8.20 25.62
CA GLY A 48 -38.44 -7.71 26.75
C GLY A 48 -36.92 -7.75 26.52
N SER A 49 -36.45 -8.55 25.56
CA SER A 49 -35.04 -8.63 25.14
C SER A 49 -34.68 -7.79 23.90
N TYR A 50 -35.64 -7.10 23.28
CA TYR A 50 -35.42 -6.30 22.06
C TYR A 50 -35.10 -4.85 22.40
N SER A 51 -33.81 -4.50 22.34
CA SER A 51 -33.38 -3.10 22.43
C SER A 51 -33.29 -2.46 21.04
N GLY A 52 -34.18 -1.49 20.78
CA GLY A 52 -34.16 -0.70 19.54
C GLY A 52 -32.84 0.06 19.34
N ASN A 53 -32.19 0.49 20.43
CA ASN A 53 -30.90 1.16 20.39
C ASN A 53 -29.78 0.21 19.96
N LEU A 54 -29.78 -1.04 20.45
CA LEU A 54 -28.83 -2.06 20.00
C LEU A 54 -29.07 -2.43 18.53
N ALA A 55 -30.33 -2.50 18.08
CA ALA A 55 -30.65 -2.77 16.68
C ALA A 55 -30.17 -1.63 15.75
N LEU A 56 -30.35 -0.37 16.17
CA LEU A 56 -29.82 0.80 15.47
C LEU A 56 -28.28 0.76 15.43
N LEU A 57 -27.64 0.53 16.58
CA LEU A 57 -26.18 0.45 16.68
C LEU A 57 -25.61 -0.64 15.78
N LYS A 58 -26.21 -1.85 15.77
CA LYS A 58 -25.83 -2.94 14.85
C LYS A 58 -25.95 -2.51 13.38
N SER A 59 -27.01 -1.80 13.02
CA SER A 59 -27.23 -1.32 11.65
C SER A 59 -26.18 -0.27 11.25
N VAL A 60 -25.89 0.68 12.14
CA VAL A 60 -24.86 1.71 11.92
C VAL A 60 -23.47 1.07 11.78
N LEU A 61 -23.13 0.12 12.66
CA LEU A 61 -21.86 -0.61 12.57
C LEU A 61 -21.73 -1.37 11.25
N LEU A 62 -22.80 -2.01 10.78
CA LEU A 62 -22.78 -2.77 9.53
C LEU A 62 -22.58 -1.86 8.31
N VAL A 63 -23.25 -0.70 8.28
CA VAL A 63 -23.07 0.32 7.24
C VAL A 63 -21.65 0.90 7.27
N ALA A 64 -21.14 1.23 8.47
CA ALA A 64 -19.78 1.74 8.64
C ALA A 64 -18.72 0.72 8.22
N ALA A 65 -18.90 -0.56 8.56
CA ALA A 65 -18.01 -1.64 8.14
C ALA A 65 -17.95 -1.75 6.61
N PHE A 66 -19.09 -1.67 5.92
CA PHE A 66 -19.14 -1.66 4.45
C PHE A 66 -18.43 -0.44 3.86
N ALA A 67 -18.63 0.74 4.44
CA ALA A 67 -17.96 1.96 4.00
C ALA A 67 -16.42 1.85 4.15
N PHE A 68 -15.94 1.35 5.29
CA PHE A 68 -14.51 1.14 5.52
C PHE A 68 -13.91 0.08 4.60
N LEU A 69 -14.64 -1.00 4.31
CA LEU A 69 -14.22 -2.00 3.32
C LEU A 69 -14.07 -1.40 1.93
N ALA A 70 -15.00 -0.56 1.49
CA ALA A 70 -14.92 0.13 0.21
C ALA A 70 -13.70 1.07 0.14
N VAL A 71 -13.44 1.84 1.20
CA VAL A 71 -12.26 2.72 1.29
C VAL A 71 -10.97 1.90 1.33
N ALA A 72 -10.92 0.79 2.06
CA ALA A 72 -9.76 -0.10 2.11
C ALA A 72 -9.45 -0.72 0.74
N MET A 73 -10.48 -1.14 0.00
CA MET A 73 -10.34 -1.65 -1.37
C MET A 73 -9.83 -0.59 -2.35
N ALA A 74 -10.14 0.69 -2.13
CA ALA A 74 -9.60 1.79 -2.93
C ALA A 74 -8.08 2.01 -2.73
N ARG A 75 -7.49 1.33 -1.74
CA ARG A 75 -6.05 1.31 -1.42
C ARG A 75 -5.48 2.74 -1.33
N PRO A 76 -5.86 3.52 -0.31
CA PRO A 76 -5.27 4.83 -0.09
C PRO A 76 -3.79 4.69 0.23
N ARG A 77 -2.97 5.43 -0.50
CA ARG A 77 -1.52 5.49 -0.30
C ARG A 77 -1.13 6.90 0.12
N TRP A 78 -0.41 6.98 1.23
CA TRP A 78 0.21 8.18 1.75
C TRP A 78 1.73 8.00 1.75
N GLY A 79 2.49 9.05 1.44
CA GLY A 79 3.95 9.00 1.54
C GLY A 79 4.67 8.31 0.38
N GLU A 80 3.96 7.82 -0.65
CA GLU A 80 4.60 7.38 -1.90
C GLU A 80 5.22 8.58 -2.62
N LYS A 81 6.50 8.82 -2.37
CA LYS A 81 7.36 9.52 -3.31
C LYS A 81 7.83 8.48 -4.31
N LEU A 82 7.45 8.64 -5.57
CA LEU A 82 8.16 8.00 -6.67
C LEU A 82 9.59 8.56 -6.63
N GLN A 83 10.47 7.92 -5.85
CA GLN A 83 11.90 8.06 -6.04
C GLN A 83 12.18 7.39 -7.38
N VAL A 84 12.09 8.18 -8.45
CA VAL A 84 12.75 7.86 -9.69
C VAL A 84 14.23 7.89 -9.33
N TYR A 85 14.77 6.74 -8.96
CA TYR A 85 16.19 6.57 -8.79
C TYR A 85 16.79 6.63 -10.20
N LYS A 86 16.93 7.85 -10.73
CA LYS A 86 17.95 8.13 -11.73
C LYS A 86 19.23 7.83 -10.97
N GLY A 87 19.84 6.68 -11.26
CA GLY A 87 21.10 6.27 -10.64
C GLY A 87 22.01 7.47 -10.62
N ARG A 88 22.16 8.07 -9.44
CA ARG A 88 23.19 9.08 -9.24
C ARG A 88 24.44 8.26 -9.34
N GLY A 89 25.21 8.45 -10.40
CA GLY A 89 26.55 7.91 -10.49
C GLY A 89 27.24 8.12 -9.16
N ILE A 90 27.79 7.05 -8.59
CA ILE A 90 28.63 7.17 -7.41
C ILE A 90 30.04 7.54 -7.88
N ASP A 91 30.76 8.29 -7.04
CA ASP A 91 32.15 8.62 -7.30
C ASP A 91 33.02 7.46 -6.83
N ILE A 92 33.82 6.89 -7.73
CA ILE A 92 34.68 5.73 -7.48
C ILE A 92 36.14 6.18 -7.66
N VAL A 93 36.97 5.90 -6.66
CA VAL A 93 38.42 6.15 -6.73
C VAL A 93 39.15 4.82 -6.74
N ILE A 94 39.93 4.58 -7.80
CA ILE A 94 40.75 3.38 -7.96
C ILE A 94 42.19 3.75 -7.63
N ALA A 95 42.74 3.18 -6.56
CA ALA A 95 44.15 3.32 -6.21
C ALA A 95 44.95 2.16 -6.83
N LEU A 96 45.95 2.47 -7.66
CA LEU A 96 46.79 1.47 -8.31
C LEU A 96 48.23 1.58 -7.84
N ASP A 97 48.74 0.53 -7.20
CA ASP A 97 50.16 0.48 -6.82
C ASP A 97 51.06 0.40 -8.07
N ALA A 98 52.10 1.24 -8.10
CA ALA A 98 53.13 1.27 -9.14
C ALA A 98 54.52 0.86 -8.61
N SER A 99 54.58 0.14 -7.49
CA SER A 99 55.81 -0.36 -6.90
C SER A 99 56.56 -1.36 -7.81
N ARG A 100 57.86 -1.57 -7.56
CA ARG A 100 58.67 -2.57 -8.29
C ARG A 100 58.08 -3.98 -8.23
N SER A 101 57.35 -4.32 -7.18
CA SER A 101 56.67 -5.61 -7.04
C SER A 101 55.58 -5.83 -8.08
N MET A 102 55.01 -4.75 -8.63
CA MET A 102 53.98 -4.80 -9.66
C MET A 102 54.55 -5.08 -11.06
N LEU A 103 55.87 -4.98 -11.23
CA LEU A 103 56.57 -5.41 -12.44
C LEU A 103 56.87 -6.92 -12.45
N ALA A 104 56.48 -7.66 -11.40
CA ALA A 104 56.59 -9.11 -11.36
C ALA A 104 55.77 -9.76 -12.49
N THR A 105 56.35 -10.80 -13.10
CA THR A 105 55.86 -11.52 -14.28
C THR A 105 55.23 -12.88 -13.93
N ASP A 106 54.88 -13.10 -12.66
CA ASP A 106 54.11 -14.26 -12.21
C ASP A 106 52.72 -14.31 -12.87
N LEU A 107 52.20 -13.14 -13.27
CA LEU A 107 51.09 -12.97 -14.19
C LEU A 107 51.59 -12.29 -15.47
N ARG A 108 51.39 -12.91 -16.63
CA ARG A 108 51.79 -12.31 -17.93
C ARG A 108 50.88 -11.12 -18.29
N PRO A 109 51.40 -10.02 -18.85
CA PRO A 109 52.82 -9.74 -19.08
C PRO A 109 53.54 -9.30 -17.79
N ASN A 110 52.90 -8.50 -16.93
CA ASN A 110 53.26 -8.33 -15.52
C ASN A 110 51.98 -7.96 -14.73
N ARG A 111 52.05 -7.96 -13.39
CA ARG A 111 50.89 -7.64 -12.53
C ARG A 111 50.29 -6.27 -12.85
N LEU A 112 51.13 -5.26 -13.11
CA LEU A 112 50.68 -3.89 -13.41
C LEU A 112 49.84 -3.83 -14.69
N GLU A 113 50.33 -4.43 -15.77
CA GLU A 113 49.61 -4.49 -17.04
C GLU A 113 48.31 -5.29 -16.93
N ARG A 114 48.30 -6.35 -16.12
CA ARG A 114 47.07 -7.11 -15.84
C ARG A 114 46.06 -6.28 -15.04
N ALA A 115 46.52 -5.52 -14.05
CA ALA A 115 45.65 -4.63 -13.28
C ALA A 115 45.07 -3.51 -14.14
N LYS A 116 45.87 -2.87 -15.01
CA LYS A 116 45.37 -1.89 -16.00
C LYS A 116 44.28 -2.47 -16.89
N GLY A 117 44.48 -3.68 -17.41
CA GLY A 117 43.46 -4.35 -18.24
C GLY A 117 42.16 -4.61 -17.48
N GLY A 118 42.25 -5.02 -16.21
CA GLY A 118 41.08 -5.19 -15.35
C GLY A 118 40.35 -3.88 -15.05
N VAL A 119 41.09 -2.77 -14.84
CA VAL A 119 40.49 -1.44 -14.65
C VAL A 119 39.73 -1.00 -15.91
N VAL A 120 40.27 -1.23 -17.11
CA VAL A 120 39.57 -0.89 -18.37
C VAL A 120 38.26 -1.67 -18.50
N GLN A 121 38.27 -2.98 -18.22
CA GLN A 121 37.05 -3.80 -18.25
C GLN A 121 36.02 -3.31 -17.22
N LEU A 122 36.46 -2.92 -16.03
CA LEU A 122 35.59 -2.36 -15.01
C LEU A 122 34.97 -1.02 -15.44
N LEU A 123 35.72 -0.17 -16.14
CA LEU A 123 35.21 1.11 -16.65
C LEU A 123 34.08 0.92 -17.67
N ASP A 124 34.14 -0.12 -18.50
CA ASP A 124 33.07 -0.43 -19.48
C ASP A 124 31.73 -0.75 -18.79
N GLU A 125 31.77 -1.33 -17.59
CA GLU A 125 30.57 -1.65 -16.80
C GLU A 125 30.03 -0.44 -16.00
N LEU A 126 30.86 0.59 -15.77
CA LEU A 126 30.55 1.73 -14.88
C LEU A 126 29.98 2.97 -15.60
N SER A 127 29.34 2.80 -16.76
CA SER A 127 28.86 3.88 -17.67
C SER A 127 28.06 5.05 -17.04
N ALA A 128 27.48 4.88 -15.84
CA ALA A 128 26.73 5.92 -15.13
C ALA A 128 27.53 6.62 -14.00
N ASN A 129 28.74 6.16 -13.68
CA ASN A 129 29.54 6.59 -12.52
C ASN A 129 30.71 7.51 -12.93
N GLN A 130 31.15 8.38 -12.02
CA GLN A 130 32.39 9.14 -12.19
C GLN A 130 33.55 8.37 -11.57
N VAL A 131 34.67 8.23 -12.31
CA VAL A 131 35.81 7.42 -11.87
C VAL A 131 37.10 8.25 -11.89
N GLY A 132 37.82 8.24 -10.78
CA GLY A 132 39.18 8.79 -10.65
C GLY A 132 40.21 7.68 -10.40
N ILE A 133 41.45 7.91 -10.83
CA ILE A 133 42.58 6.99 -10.60
C ILE A 133 43.66 7.73 -9.82
N THR A 134 44.23 7.09 -8.80
CA THR A 134 45.34 7.61 -7.98
C THR A 134 46.44 6.60 -7.73
#